data_AF-A0A183EN75-F1
#
_entry.id   AF-A0A183EN75-F1
#
_cell.length_a   1.000
_cell.length_b   1.000
_cell.length_c   1.000
_cell.angle_alpha   90.00
_cell.angle_beta   90.00
_cell.angle_gamma   90.00
#
_symmetry.space_group_name_H-M   'P 1'
#
loop_
_entity.id
_entity.type
_entity.pdbx_description
1 polymer ?
#
loop_
_entity_poly.entity_id
_entity_poly.type
_entity_poly.pdbx_seq_one_letter_code
_entity_poly.pdbx_strand_id
1 'polypeptide(L)'
;MKLGWGQCSFVEVNFIISPVMDEFQFTLNDLSHAASQNGKMDRTVLQFIDIATSQNVLMNLDRNFSFRSGTSYLKYPEDEGYSEKSFPRIGEGKLVAIGAHKAACVLEGPGGPGATSVGVIIDTAKTAFHKEQNVMKKVLEIFPHFLDCQADLRDVQQLRKHIGGMWASILESLPLLLYILDHGAAQSVRKVFLKIKAFNAN
;
A
#
# COMPACT_ATOMS: atom_id res chain seq x y z
N MET A 1 12.51 -26.26 -32.73
CA MET A 1 12.54 -24.78 -32.84
C MET A 1 11.11 -24.26 -32.72
N LYS A 2 10.93 -23.09 -32.09
CA LYS A 2 9.70 -22.41 -31.63
C LYS A 2 9.19 -22.84 -30.24
N LEU A 3 9.84 -22.29 -29.21
CA LEU A 3 9.19 -22.03 -27.92
C LEU A 3 8.21 -20.86 -28.14
N GLY A 4 6.93 -21.10 -27.87
CA GLY A 4 5.88 -20.10 -27.99
C GLY A 4 6.07 -19.01 -26.94
N TRP A 5 6.20 -17.78 -27.41
CA TRP A 5 6.14 -16.60 -26.56
C TRP A 5 4.72 -16.50 -26.00
N GLY A 6 4.60 -16.44 -24.67
CA GLY A 6 3.31 -16.29 -24.00
C GLY A 6 2.57 -15.09 -24.57
N GLN A 7 1.35 -15.30 -25.03
CA GLN A 7 0.43 -14.23 -25.41
C GLN A 7 0.24 -13.32 -24.20
N CYS A 8 0.80 -12.11 -24.28
CA CYS A 8 0.46 -11.03 -23.36
C CYS A 8 -0.93 -10.54 -23.79
N SER A 9 -1.98 -10.89 -23.05
CA SER A 9 -3.32 -10.36 -23.30
C SER A 9 -3.41 -8.96 -22.70
N PHE A 10 -3.54 -7.95 -23.54
CA PHE A 10 -3.88 -6.60 -23.09
C PHE A 10 -5.35 -6.57 -22.68
N VAL A 11 -5.63 -6.03 -21.50
CA VAL A 11 -6.98 -5.69 -21.07
C VAL A 11 -7.21 -4.25 -21.46
N GLU A 12 -8.02 -4.03 -22.50
CA GLU A 12 -8.51 -2.70 -22.84
C GLU A 12 -9.56 -2.28 -21.82
N VAL A 13 -9.37 -1.13 -21.18
CA VAL A 13 -10.33 -0.56 -20.24
C VAL A 13 -10.83 0.77 -20.81
N ASN A 14 -12.10 0.78 -21.19
CA ASN A 14 -12.77 1.96 -21.74
C ASN A 14 -13.50 2.72 -20.62
N PHE A 15 -13.17 3.99 -20.45
CA PHE A 15 -13.82 4.88 -19.50
C PHE A 15 -14.78 5.83 -20.22
N ILE A 16 -16.02 5.92 -19.74
CA ILE A 16 -16.97 6.94 -20.15
C ILE A 16 -17.03 7.98 -19.03
N ILE A 17 -16.61 9.20 -19.34
CA ILE A 17 -16.66 10.32 -18.40
C ILE A 17 -17.86 11.18 -18.80
N SER A 18 -18.87 11.21 -17.94
CA SER A 18 -20.08 12.01 -18.13
C SER A 18 -20.20 13.05 -17.01
N PRO A 19 -20.77 14.24 -17.29
CA PRO A 19 -21.17 15.16 -16.23
C PRO A 19 -22.17 14.47 -15.30
N VAL A 20 -22.08 14.79 -14.00
CA VAL A 20 -22.91 14.13 -12.98
C VAL A 20 -24.39 14.47 -13.17
N MET A 21 -24.71 15.75 -13.42
CA MET A 21 -26.04 16.26 -13.83
C MET A 21 -25.88 17.62 -14.54
N ASP A 22 -26.86 18.05 -15.33
CA ASP A 22 -26.82 19.33 -16.06
C ASP A 22 -26.73 20.57 -15.14
N GLU A 23 -27.18 20.47 -13.89
CA GLU A 23 -27.17 21.56 -12.90
C GLU A 23 -26.29 21.29 -11.66
N PHE A 24 -25.58 20.16 -11.60
CA PHE A 24 -24.71 19.89 -10.45
C PHE A 24 -23.38 20.66 -10.59
N GLN A 25 -23.31 21.83 -9.95
CA GLN A 25 -22.10 22.63 -9.85
C GLN A 25 -21.63 22.72 -8.40
N PHE A 26 -20.46 22.15 -8.10
CA PHE A 26 -19.82 22.30 -6.80
C PHE A 26 -18.97 23.56 -6.78
N THR A 27 -19.43 24.60 -6.07
CA THR A 27 -18.70 25.88 -5.96
C THR A 27 -18.02 25.98 -4.60
N LEU A 28 -16.68 25.89 -4.60
CA LEU A 28 -15.85 25.94 -3.38
C LEU A 28 -15.94 27.25 -2.59
N ASN A 29 -16.47 28.31 -3.19
CA ASN A 29 -16.61 29.61 -2.54
C ASN A 29 -17.74 29.64 -1.49
N ASP A 30 -18.57 28.60 -1.41
CA ASP A 30 -19.67 28.52 -0.45
C ASP A 30 -19.63 27.25 0.41
N LEU A 31 -18.68 27.21 1.33
CA LEU A 31 -18.61 26.17 2.38
C LEU A 31 -19.61 26.44 3.52
N SER A 32 -20.38 27.53 3.47
CA SER A 32 -21.34 27.89 4.51
C SER A 32 -22.51 26.90 4.59
N HIS A 33 -22.79 26.20 3.48
CA HIS A 33 -23.79 25.14 3.39
C HIS A 33 -23.32 23.76 3.86
N ALA A 34 -22.01 23.53 4.01
CA ALA A 34 -21.46 22.25 4.47
C ALA A 34 -22.00 21.84 5.85
N ALA A 35 -22.38 22.85 6.62
CA ALA A 35 -23.04 22.70 7.90
C ALA A 35 -24.29 23.56 7.90
N SER A 36 -25.36 22.99 7.35
CA SER A 36 -26.63 23.70 7.27
C SER A 36 -27.15 24.06 8.67
N GLN A 37 -27.72 25.27 8.77
CA GLN A 37 -28.52 25.72 9.92
C GLN A 37 -29.74 24.82 10.19
N ASN A 38 -30.05 23.86 9.30
CA ASN A 38 -31.19 22.96 9.34
C ASN A 38 -30.84 21.52 9.78
N GLY A 39 -29.61 21.27 10.26
CA GLY A 39 -29.20 19.98 10.84
C GLY A 39 -28.94 18.85 9.84
N LYS A 40 -29.06 19.09 8.53
CA LYS A 40 -28.61 18.15 7.48
C LYS A 40 -27.24 18.57 6.98
N MET A 41 -26.22 17.81 7.35
CA MET A 41 -24.84 18.00 6.91
C MET A 41 -24.69 17.61 5.44
N ASP A 42 -24.14 18.49 4.61
CA ASP A 42 -23.83 18.15 3.22
C ASP A 42 -22.57 17.27 3.17
N ARG A 43 -22.78 15.96 3.01
CA ARG A 43 -21.69 14.98 2.90
C ARG A 43 -20.88 15.16 1.62
N THR A 44 -21.40 15.85 0.62
CA THR A 44 -20.74 16.07 -0.67
C THR A 44 -19.49 16.93 -0.51
N VAL A 45 -19.57 17.98 0.30
CA VAL A 45 -18.42 18.84 0.63
C VAL A 45 -17.33 18.06 1.34
N LEU A 46 -17.70 17.23 2.33
CA LEU A 46 -16.74 16.39 3.04
C LEU A 46 -16.09 15.35 2.12
N GLN A 47 -16.86 14.72 1.23
CA GLN A 47 -16.35 13.78 0.25
C GLN A 47 -15.40 14.46 -0.75
N PHE A 48 -15.75 15.64 -1.23
CA PHE A 48 -14.88 16.41 -2.12
C PHE A 48 -13.56 16.74 -1.44
N ILE A 49 -13.59 17.27 -0.21
CA ILE A 49 -12.39 17.62 0.55
C ILE A 49 -11.56 16.37 0.83
N ASP A 50 -12.20 15.25 1.16
CA ASP A 50 -11.51 13.98 1.37
C ASP A 50 -10.80 13.49 0.10
N ILE A 51 -11.46 13.53 -1.06
CA ILE A 51 -10.85 13.14 -2.33
C ILE A 51 -9.71 14.09 -2.71
N ALA A 52 -9.95 15.41 -2.67
CA ALA A 52 -8.99 16.43 -3.05
C ALA A 52 -7.71 16.34 -2.21
N THR A 53 -7.84 16.14 -0.89
CA THR A 53 -6.69 16.02 0.01
C THR A 53 -6.00 14.66 -0.03
N SER A 54 -6.67 13.61 -0.53
CA SER A 54 -6.07 12.28 -0.75
C SER A 54 -5.30 12.16 -2.07
N GLN A 55 -5.45 13.13 -2.98
CA GLN A 55 -4.98 13.00 -4.37
C GLN A 55 -3.49 12.66 -4.45
N ASN A 56 -2.64 13.32 -3.66
CA ASN A 56 -1.20 13.08 -3.70
C ASN A 56 -0.83 11.63 -3.35
N VAL A 57 -1.45 11.07 -2.30
CA VAL A 57 -1.21 9.68 -1.88
C VAL A 57 -1.74 8.69 -2.93
N LEU A 58 -2.90 8.98 -3.51
CA LEU A 58 -3.55 8.12 -4.52
C LEU A 58 -2.83 8.12 -5.87
N MET A 59 -2.12 9.20 -6.21
CA MET A 59 -1.34 9.30 -7.45
C MET A 59 0.08 8.75 -7.30
N ASN A 60 0.61 8.65 -6.08
CA ASN A 60 1.96 8.16 -5.78
C ASN A 60 1.92 6.82 -5.02
N LEU A 61 1.23 5.83 -5.59
CA LEU A 61 1.09 4.48 -5.02
C LEU A 61 2.37 3.66 -5.08
N ASP A 62 3.39 4.11 -5.79
CA ASP A 62 4.75 3.57 -5.74
C ASP A 62 5.43 3.90 -4.41
N ARG A 63 5.16 5.09 -3.85
CA ARG A 63 5.73 5.61 -2.59
C ARG A 63 4.89 5.35 -1.35
N ASN A 64 3.58 5.12 -1.52
CA ASN A 64 2.64 5.00 -0.40
C ASN A 64 1.83 3.70 -0.47
N PHE A 65 1.47 3.17 0.69
CA PHE A 65 0.32 2.28 0.84
C PHE A 65 -0.89 3.13 1.20
N SER A 66 -1.99 2.97 0.48
CA SER A 66 -3.25 3.66 0.78
C SER A 66 -4.34 2.63 1.10
N PHE A 67 -5.04 2.85 2.20
CA PHE A 67 -6.15 2.01 2.65
C PHE A 67 -7.45 2.81 2.64
N ARG A 68 -8.56 2.11 2.40
CA ARG A 68 -9.90 2.71 2.25
C ARG A 68 -10.36 3.56 3.44
N SER A 69 -9.76 3.42 4.62
CA SER A 69 -10.07 4.18 5.84
C SER A 69 -9.43 5.56 5.90
N GLY A 70 -8.98 6.14 4.77
CA GLY A 70 -8.23 7.40 4.78
C GLY A 70 -6.85 7.28 5.44
N THR A 71 -6.39 6.05 5.66
CA THR A 71 -5.09 5.76 6.28
C THR A 71 -4.08 5.46 5.20
N SER A 72 -2.91 6.08 5.29
CA SER A 72 -1.80 5.85 4.38
C SER A 72 -0.50 5.67 5.12
N TYR A 73 0.42 4.89 4.55
CA TYR A 73 1.73 4.58 5.12
C TYR A 73 2.83 4.75 4.08
N LEU A 74 4.00 5.20 4.50
CA LEU A 74 5.17 5.35 3.65
C LEU A 74 5.79 3.98 3.35
N LYS A 75 6.13 3.72 2.07
CA LYS A 75 6.91 2.53 1.71
C LYS A 75 8.40 2.69 1.99
N TYR A 76 8.90 3.90 1.75
CA TYR A 76 10.30 4.27 1.91
C TYR A 76 10.39 5.50 2.83
N PRO A 77 10.27 5.32 4.16
CA PRO A 77 10.29 6.46 5.07
C PRO A 77 11.58 7.28 5.04
N GLU A 78 12.71 6.67 4.63
CA GLU A 78 13.99 7.36 4.52
C GLU A 78 14.02 8.45 3.44
N ASP A 79 13.27 8.24 2.36
CA ASP A 79 13.12 9.24 1.28
C ASP A 79 12.39 10.50 1.77
N GLU A 80 11.64 10.39 2.87
CA GLU A 80 10.91 11.46 3.54
C GLU A 80 11.64 11.97 4.79
N GLY A 81 12.93 11.61 4.97
CA GLY A 81 13.79 12.11 6.04
C GLY A 81 13.62 11.41 7.39
N TYR A 82 12.89 10.29 7.46
CA TYR A 82 12.80 9.50 8.69
C TYR A 82 14.05 8.63 8.88
N SER A 83 14.58 8.60 10.11
CA SER A 83 15.65 7.65 10.48
C SER A 83 15.12 6.25 10.78
N GLU A 84 15.97 5.21 10.71
CA GLU A 84 15.62 3.83 11.08
C GLU A 84 14.98 3.69 12.49
N LYS A 85 15.28 4.61 13.41
CA LYS A 85 14.68 4.63 14.76
C LYS A 85 13.16 4.88 14.72
N SER A 86 12.65 5.53 13.68
CA SER A 86 11.25 5.90 13.56
C SER A 86 10.38 4.73 13.08
N PHE A 87 10.97 3.77 12.37
CA PHE A 87 10.32 2.58 11.78
C PHE A 87 11.10 1.29 12.13
N PRO A 88 11.23 0.93 13.42
CA PRO A 88 12.07 -0.18 13.85
C PRO A 88 11.61 -1.53 13.27
N ARG A 89 12.57 -2.43 13.08
CA ARG A 89 12.31 -3.84 12.74
C ARG A 89 11.83 -4.57 13.99
N ILE A 90 10.77 -5.36 13.85
CA ILE A 90 10.13 -6.07 14.98
C ILE A 90 10.31 -7.59 14.90
N GLY A 91 11.26 -8.06 14.08
CA GLY A 91 11.55 -9.48 13.88
C GLY A 91 10.70 -10.13 12.79
N GLU A 92 11.00 -11.38 12.45
CA GLU A 92 10.25 -12.19 11.47
C GLU A 92 10.05 -11.50 10.10
N GLY A 93 10.94 -10.58 9.71
CA GLY A 93 10.78 -9.74 8.52
C GLY A 93 9.63 -8.75 8.55
N LYS A 94 9.27 -8.26 9.74
CA LYS A 94 8.27 -7.21 9.95
C LYS A 94 8.96 -5.91 10.40
N LEU A 95 8.32 -4.78 10.11
CA LEU A 95 8.75 -3.44 10.54
C LEU A 95 7.54 -2.62 10.97
N VAL A 96 7.77 -1.57 11.77
CA VAL A 96 6.74 -0.58 12.08
C VAL A 96 6.67 0.44 10.96
N ALA A 97 5.59 0.43 10.19
CA ALA A 97 5.34 1.43 9.16
C ALA A 97 4.90 2.76 9.78
N ILE A 98 5.33 3.86 9.17
CA ILE A 98 4.94 5.22 9.53
C ILE A 98 3.84 5.66 8.58
N GLY A 99 2.76 6.20 9.11
CA GLY A 99 1.63 6.64 8.33
C GLY A 99 0.85 7.76 8.98
N ALA A 100 -0.27 8.08 8.35
CA ALA A 100 -1.24 9.01 8.86
C ALA A 100 -2.67 8.54 8.53
N HIS A 101 -3.58 8.76 9.45
CA HIS A 101 -5.01 8.70 9.25
C HIS A 101 -5.53 10.11 8.97
N LYS A 102 -6.29 10.26 7.90
CA LYS A 102 -6.83 11.55 7.47
C LYS A 102 -8.34 11.45 7.31
N ALA A 103 -9.06 12.44 7.82
CA ALA A 103 -10.51 12.53 7.67
C ALA A 103 -10.98 13.98 7.49
N ALA A 104 -11.93 14.20 6.57
CA ALA A 104 -12.67 15.45 6.48
C ALA A 104 -13.83 15.44 7.50
N CYS A 105 -13.99 16.53 8.26
CA CYS A 105 -15.02 16.64 9.29
C CYS A 105 -15.56 18.06 9.39
N VAL A 106 -16.70 18.21 10.06
CA VAL A 106 -17.24 19.51 10.46
C VAL A 106 -16.77 19.81 11.88
N LEU A 107 -16.23 21.00 12.08
CA LEU A 107 -15.73 21.53 13.34
C LEU A 107 -16.53 22.78 13.72
N GLU A 108 -16.53 23.12 15.01
CA GLU A 108 -17.02 24.42 15.46
C GLU A 108 -16.10 25.53 14.93
N GLY A 109 -16.70 26.51 14.28
CA GLY A 109 -16.00 27.66 13.73
C GLY A 109 -15.77 28.75 14.79
N PRO A 110 -15.00 29.80 14.46
CA PRO A 110 -14.67 30.90 15.38
C PRO A 110 -15.88 31.67 15.94
N GLY A 111 -17.06 31.51 15.33
CA GLY A 111 -18.31 32.15 15.75
C GLY A 111 -19.01 31.48 16.95
N GLY A 112 -18.46 30.40 17.48
CA GLY A 112 -19.03 29.67 18.62
C GLY A 112 -20.13 28.67 18.23
N PRO A 113 -20.95 28.22 19.19
CA PRO A 113 -21.91 27.13 18.98
C PRO A 113 -22.89 27.43 17.83
N GLY A 114 -22.91 26.55 16.83
CA GLY A 114 -23.74 26.70 15.62
C GLY A 114 -23.06 27.41 14.46
N ALA A 115 -21.89 28.04 14.67
CA ALA A 115 -20.98 28.38 13.60
C ALA A 115 -20.10 27.18 13.30
N THR A 116 -20.03 26.78 12.04
CA THR A 116 -19.46 25.50 11.64
C THR A 116 -18.51 25.69 10.48
N SER A 117 -17.37 25.02 10.54
CA SER A 117 -16.33 25.03 9.52
C SER A 117 -16.03 23.61 9.08
N VAL A 118 -15.59 23.43 7.84
CA VAL A 118 -15.01 22.15 7.43
C VAL A 118 -13.54 22.15 7.79
N GLY A 119 -13.06 21.02 8.31
CA GLY A 119 -11.66 20.80 8.66
C GLY A 119 -11.18 19.45 8.15
N VAL A 120 -9.85 19.32 8.07
CA VAL A 120 -9.17 18.05 7.80
C VAL A 120 -8.37 17.70 9.04
N ILE A 121 -8.71 16.57 9.65
CA ILE A 121 -7.96 16.02 10.78
C ILE A 121 -6.92 15.07 10.21
N ILE A 122 -5.69 15.18 10.71
CA ILE A 122 -4.58 14.30 10.37
C ILE A 122 -3.97 13.79 11.66
N ASP A 123 -4.06 12.49 11.86
CA ASP A 123 -3.47 11.79 13.00
C ASP A 123 -2.32 10.91 12.52
N THR A 124 -1.21 10.90 13.25
CA THR A 124 -0.10 9.98 12.95
C THR A 124 -0.51 8.54 13.26
N ALA A 125 -0.17 7.60 12.37
CA ALA A 125 -0.43 6.18 12.53
C ALA A 125 0.87 5.37 12.50
N LYS A 126 0.92 4.31 13.30
CA LYS A 126 1.99 3.31 13.25
C LYS A 126 1.37 1.91 13.30
N THR A 127 1.82 1.02 12.42
CA THR A 127 1.37 -0.38 12.44
C THR A 127 2.44 -1.32 11.90
N ALA A 128 2.33 -2.61 12.19
CA ALA A 128 3.26 -3.62 11.69
C ALA A 128 3.01 -3.92 10.21
N PHE A 129 4.07 -3.92 9.41
CA PHE A 129 4.05 -4.33 8.01
C PHE A 129 5.04 -5.46 7.77
N HIS A 130 4.70 -6.34 6.83
CA HIS A 130 5.67 -7.26 6.25
C HIS A 130 6.64 -6.47 5.38
N LYS A 131 7.95 -6.63 5.62
CA LYS A 131 8.97 -6.04 4.79
C LYS A 131 8.93 -6.63 3.39
N GLU A 132 9.08 -5.78 2.39
CA GLU A 132 9.28 -6.24 1.01
C GLU A 132 10.65 -6.94 0.89
N GLN A 133 10.66 -8.26 0.73
CA GLN A 133 11.90 -9.04 0.68
C GLN A 133 11.74 -10.38 -0.01
N ASN A 134 12.86 -11.05 -0.29
CA ASN A 134 12.88 -12.40 -0.83
C ASN A 134 12.19 -13.38 0.14
N VAL A 135 11.38 -14.29 -0.41
CA VAL A 135 10.65 -15.29 0.39
C VAL A 135 11.58 -16.12 1.25
N MET A 136 12.71 -16.60 0.71
CA MET A 136 13.66 -17.40 1.49
C MET A 136 14.25 -16.60 2.65
N LYS A 137 14.58 -15.33 2.43
CA LYS A 137 15.05 -14.44 3.50
C LYS A 137 14.00 -14.29 4.60
N LYS A 138 12.73 -14.10 4.23
CA LYS A 138 11.61 -14.07 5.19
C LYS A 138 11.48 -15.39 5.95
N VAL A 139 11.56 -16.52 5.27
CA VAL A 139 11.51 -17.85 5.88
C VAL A 139 12.61 -18.00 6.92
N LEU A 140 13.85 -17.62 6.60
CA LEU A 140 14.99 -17.68 7.53
C LEU A 140 14.86 -16.71 8.70
N GLU A 141 14.23 -15.55 8.51
CA GLU A 141 13.95 -14.61 9.60
C GLU A 141 12.84 -15.11 10.54
N ILE A 142 11.94 -15.98 10.09
CA ILE A 142 10.92 -16.63 10.93
C ILE A 142 11.48 -17.93 11.54
N PHE A 143 12.22 -18.72 10.75
CA PHE A 143 12.79 -20.02 11.11
C PHE A 143 14.28 -20.06 10.72
N PRO A 144 15.18 -19.58 11.60
CA PRO A 144 16.63 -19.53 11.31
C PRO A 144 17.24 -20.89 10.96
N HIS A 145 16.72 -21.97 11.54
CA HIS A 145 17.22 -23.33 11.36
C HIS A 145 16.56 -24.08 10.19
N PHE A 146 15.76 -23.41 9.36
CA PHE A 146 15.03 -24.05 8.26
C PHE A 146 15.95 -24.77 7.25
N LEU A 147 17.21 -24.35 7.13
CA LEU A 147 18.20 -24.98 6.25
C LEU A 147 18.98 -26.13 6.90
N ASP A 148 19.05 -26.15 8.23
CA ASP A 148 19.87 -27.11 8.99
C ASP A 148 19.06 -28.35 9.39
N CYS A 149 17.74 -28.24 9.41
CA CYS A 149 16.82 -29.28 9.85
C CYS A 149 16.04 -29.88 8.66
N GLN A 150 15.78 -31.18 8.70
CA GLN A 150 14.64 -31.72 7.94
C GLN A 150 13.38 -31.13 8.58
N ALA A 151 12.80 -30.11 7.94
CA ALA A 151 11.61 -29.42 8.44
C ALA A 151 10.51 -30.44 8.77
N ASP A 152 10.05 -30.45 10.03
CA ASP A 152 8.99 -31.36 10.46
C ASP A 152 7.61 -30.81 10.06
N LEU A 153 6.56 -31.62 10.23
CA LEU A 153 5.20 -31.21 9.88
C LEU A 153 4.74 -29.97 10.67
N ARG A 154 5.24 -29.78 11.90
CA ARG A 154 4.90 -28.61 12.73
C ARG A 154 5.59 -27.37 12.19
N ASP A 155 6.84 -27.47 11.76
CA ASP A 155 7.59 -26.37 11.13
C ASP A 155 6.86 -25.89 9.87
N VAL A 156 6.40 -26.82 9.02
CA VAL A 156 5.62 -26.49 7.82
C VAL A 156 4.28 -25.86 8.16
N GLN A 157 3.59 -26.35 9.20
CA GLN A 157 2.32 -25.78 9.67
C GLN A 157 2.51 -24.37 10.23
N GLN A 158 3.57 -24.13 11.01
CA GLN A 158 3.89 -22.80 11.52
C GLN A 158 4.27 -21.87 10.37
N LEU A 159 5.12 -22.29 9.44
CA LEU A 159 5.46 -21.51 8.26
C LEU A 159 4.23 -21.11 7.44
N ARG A 160 3.29 -22.05 7.26
CA ARG A 160 2.01 -21.77 6.60
C ARG A 160 1.17 -20.73 7.35
N LYS A 161 1.17 -20.73 8.69
CA LYS A 161 0.49 -19.69 9.47
C LYS A 161 1.12 -18.32 9.27
N HIS A 162 2.45 -18.25 9.17
CA HIS A 162 3.14 -16.98 9.00
C HIS A 162 3.04 -16.45 7.57
N ILE A 163 3.13 -17.30 6.53
CA ILE A 163 3.19 -16.90 5.12
C ILE A 163 1.85 -16.99 4.39
N GLY A 164 0.89 -17.74 4.94
CA GLY A 164 -0.44 -17.88 4.38
C GLY A 164 -1.12 -16.52 4.19
N GLY A 165 -1.64 -16.27 2.99
CA GLY A 165 -2.31 -15.01 2.65
C GLY A 165 -1.39 -13.87 2.23
N MET A 166 -0.06 -14.04 2.29
CA MET A 166 0.87 -13.04 1.76
C MET A 166 0.88 -13.04 0.23
N TRP A 167 1.00 -11.85 -0.36
CA TRP A 167 1.22 -11.70 -1.79
C TRP A 167 2.71 -11.82 -2.12
N ALA A 168 3.05 -12.71 -3.05
CA ALA A 168 4.38 -12.83 -3.62
C ALA A 168 4.34 -12.63 -5.13
N SER A 169 5.36 -11.96 -5.68
CA SER A 169 5.59 -11.86 -7.11
C SER A 169 6.88 -12.58 -7.48
N ILE A 170 6.88 -13.29 -8.60
CA ILE A 170 8.11 -13.79 -9.22
C ILE A 170 8.87 -12.59 -9.77
N LEU A 171 10.11 -12.39 -9.32
CA LEU A 171 11.05 -11.55 -10.03
C LEU A 171 11.50 -12.33 -11.26
N GLU A 172 10.84 -12.11 -12.39
CA GLU A 172 11.45 -12.39 -13.68
C GLU A 172 12.44 -11.27 -13.99
N SER A 173 13.65 -11.38 -13.46
CA SER A 173 14.80 -10.60 -13.91
C SER A 173 15.94 -11.58 -14.15
N LEU A 174 16.50 -11.82 -15.33
CA LEU A 174 16.36 -11.28 -16.67
C LEU A 174 16.92 -12.35 -17.64
N PRO A 175 16.49 -12.42 -18.91
CA PRO A 175 17.23 -13.11 -19.98
C PRO A 175 18.68 -12.62 -20.18
N LEU A 176 19.06 -11.48 -19.59
CA LEU A 176 20.41 -10.90 -19.68
C LEU A 176 21.49 -11.68 -18.91
N LEU A 177 21.14 -12.48 -17.91
CA LEU A 177 22.10 -13.34 -17.22
C LEU A 177 22.43 -14.62 -18.03
N LEU A 178 21.55 -15.03 -18.95
CA LEU A 178 21.85 -16.13 -19.88
C LEU A 178 22.87 -15.70 -20.95
N TYR A 179 22.90 -14.43 -21.35
CA TYR A 179 23.88 -13.96 -22.35
C TYR A 179 25.33 -13.96 -21.81
N ILE A 180 25.51 -13.83 -20.49
CA ILE A 180 26.84 -13.88 -19.85
C ILE A 180 27.22 -15.33 -19.48
N LEU A 181 26.25 -16.23 -19.27
CA LEU A 181 26.48 -17.63 -18.91
C LEU A 181 26.61 -18.57 -20.12
N ASP A 182 26.11 -18.18 -21.30
CA ASP A 182 26.27 -18.95 -22.55
C ASP A 182 27.72 -18.96 -23.09
N HIS A 183 28.66 -18.27 -22.44
CA HIS A 183 30.10 -18.33 -22.77
C HIS A 183 30.95 -19.01 -21.66
N GLY A 184 30.33 -19.66 -20.68
CA GLY A 184 31.07 -20.34 -19.63
C GLY A 184 30.19 -21.31 -18.84
N ALA A 185 30.18 -22.55 -19.29
CA ALA A 185 29.59 -23.75 -18.68
C ALA A 185 29.21 -23.65 -17.18
N ALA A 186 27.92 -23.57 -16.88
CA ALA A 186 27.35 -24.05 -15.61
C ALA A 186 25.85 -24.38 -15.79
N GLN A 187 25.47 -25.57 -15.33
CA GLN A 187 24.12 -26.12 -15.42
C GLN A 187 23.06 -25.19 -14.83
N SER A 188 21.98 -25.04 -15.60
CA SER A 188 20.79 -24.22 -15.34
C SER A 188 20.06 -24.64 -14.07
N VAL A 189 20.29 -23.92 -12.97
CA VAL A 189 19.32 -23.81 -11.87
C VAL A 189 18.58 -22.49 -12.09
N ARG A 190 17.39 -22.55 -12.69
CA ARG A 190 16.45 -21.42 -12.68
C ARG A 190 16.05 -21.13 -11.23
N LYS A 191 16.79 -20.26 -10.54
CA LYS A 191 16.38 -19.73 -9.24
C LYS A 191 15.21 -18.78 -9.47
N VAL A 192 13.99 -19.25 -9.26
CA VAL A 192 12.79 -18.41 -9.22
C VAL A 192 12.87 -17.59 -7.93
N PHE A 193 13.17 -16.29 -8.05
CA PHE A 193 13.20 -15.39 -6.90
C PHE A 193 11.79 -14.87 -6.64
N LEU A 194 11.15 -15.35 -5.57
CA LEU A 194 9.88 -14.80 -5.10
C LEU A 194 10.14 -13.62 -4.18
N LYS A 195 9.50 -12.48 -4.44
CA LYS A 195 9.53 -11.27 -3.59
C LYS A 195 8.15 -11.08 -2.97
N ILE A 196 8.10 -10.99 -1.64
CA ILE A 196 6.90 -10.66 -0.89
C ILE A 196 6.64 -9.17 -1.07
N LYS A 197 5.42 -8.79 -1.45
CA LYS A 197 5.01 -7.39 -1.43
C LYS A 197 4.61 -7.01 0.00
N ALA A 198 5.01 -5.82 0.41
CA ALA A 198 4.64 -5.32 1.73
C ALA A 198 3.12 -5.21 1.87
N PHE A 199 2.63 -5.69 3.01
CA PHE A 199 1.21 -5.78 3.36
C PHE A 199 1.08 -5.61 4.87
N ASN A 200 -0.11 -5.19 5.31
CA ASN A 200 -0.41 -5.01 6.73
C ASN A 200 -0.38 -6.36 7.46
N ALA A 201 0.35 -6.45 8.57
CA ALA A 201 0.47 -7.66 9.38
C ALA A 201 -0.66 -7.74 10.42
N ASN A 202 -1.91 -7.85 9.95
CA ASN A 202 -3.08 -8.10 10.80
C ASN A 202 -3.38 -9.59 10.91
#